data_AF-A0A0S7YZ52-F1
#
_entry.id   AF-A0A0S7YZ52-F1
#
_cell.length_a   1.000
_cell.length_b   1.000
_cell.length_c   1.000
_cell.angle_alpha   90.00
_cell.angle_beta   90.00
_cell.angle_gamma   90.00
#
_symmetry.space_group_name_H-M   'P 1'
#
loop_
_entity.id
_entity.type
_entity.pdbx_description
1 polymer ?
#
loop_
_entity_poly.entity_id
_entity_poly.type
_entity_poly.pdbx_seq_one_letter_code
_entity_poly.pdbx_strand_id
1 'polypeptide(L)'
;MEGITVEAKRVEKTEVKTPGIVPEYLLRASYRVTYEDLDVSTQAGRDEVKRRVEKAADLACREIQREYPFAEPRHQQCASEAARRAMAEFKTRVATR
;
A
#
# COMPACT_ATOMS: atom_id res chain seq x y z
N MET A 1 -1.45 -16.22 -12.91
CA MET A 1 -2.04 -15.81 -11.63
C MET A 1 -2.21 -14.29 -11.59
N GLU A 2 -3.40 -13.77 -11.86
CA GLU A 2 -3.69 -12.33 -11.87
C GLU A 2 -3.80 -11.76 -10.45
N GLY A 3 -3.18 -10.61 -10.24
CA GLY A 3 -3.17 -9.94 -8.95
C GLY A 3 -2.38 -8.64 -8.99
N ILE A 4 -2.70 -7.74 -8.06
CA ILE A 4 -1.98 -6.48 -7.85
C ILE A 4 -1.18 -6.58 -6.55
N THR A 5 0.03 -6.01 -6.56
CA THR A 5 0.80 -5.84 -5.34
C THR A 5 0.46 -4.51 -4.69
N VAL A 6 0.01 -4.54 -3.45
CA VAL A 6 -0.21 -3.35 -2.63
C VAL A 6 1.05 -3.13 -1.80
N GLU A 7 1.81 -2.08 -2.11
CA GLU A 7 3.05 -1.72 -1.41
C GLU A 7 2.82 -0.47 -0.54
N ALA A 8 3.00 -0.63 0.77
CA ALA A 8 3.04 0.46 1.74
C ALA A 8 4.49 0.95 1.93
N LYS A 9 4.65 2.27 2.06
CA LYS A 9 5.96 2.91 2.30
C LYS A 9 5.83 3.89 3.45
N ARG A 10 6.75 3.81 4.41
CA ARG A 10 6.96 4.84 5.42
C ARG A 10 8.45 5.13 5.58
N VAL A 11 8.77 6.26 6.19
CA VAL A 11 10.11 6.73 6.48
C VAL A 11 10.19 6.99 7.97
N GLU A 12 11.17 6.36 8.62
CA GLU A 12 11.53 6.71 9.99
C GLU A 12 12.78 7.59 9.97
N LYS A 13 12.71 8.73 10.65
CA LYS A 13 13.84 9.63 10.86
C LYS A 13 14.40 9.37 12.25
N THR A 14 15.68 9.03 12.33
CA THR A 14 16.37 8.89 13.62
C THR A 14 17.30 10.09 13.82
N GLU A 15 17.14 10.82 14.92
CA GLU A 15 18.14 11.82 15.32
C GLU A 15 19.38 11.10 15.84
N VAL A 16 20.50 11.20 15.11
CA VAL A 16 21.80 10.79 15.62
C VAL A 16 22.48 11.98 16.29
N LYS A 17 23.38 11.70 17.25
CA LYS A 17 24.13 12.73 18.00
C LYS A 17 25.04 13.62 17.14
N THR A 18 25.17 13.32 15.84
CA THR A 18 25.99 14.10 14.91
C THR A 18 25.18 15.29 14.37
N PRO A 19 25.59 16.54 14.65
CA PRO A 19 24.89 17.72 14.13
C PRO A 19 24.84 17.70 12.60
N GLY A 20 23.64 17.84 12.03
CA GLY A 20 23.43 17.99 10.59
C GLY A 20 23.21 16.71 9.79
N ILE A 21 23.22 15.52 10.40
CA ILE A 21 22.88 14.25 9.73
C ILE A 21 21.68 13.63 10.43
N VAL A 22 20.57 13.46 9.70
CA VAL A 22 19.39 12.70 10.16
C VAL A 22 19.22 11.51 9.21
N PRO A 23 19.65 10.29 9.60
CA PRO A 23 19.41 9.10 8.79
C PRO A 23 17.91 8.83 8.62
N GLU A 24 17.52 8.53 7.39
CA GLU A 24 16.18 8.14 7.00
C GLU A 24 16.15 6.64 6.64
N TYR A 25 15.29 5.88 7.29
CA TYR A 25 15.07 4.46 6.99
C TYR A 25 13.77 4.29 6.21
N LEU A 26 13.87 3.73 5.00
CA LEU A 26 12.71 3.42 4.17
C LEU A 26 12.11 2.06 4.58
N LEU A 27 10.93 2.11 5.17
CA LEU A 27 10.16 0.97 5.64
C LEU A 27 9.14 0.55 4.57
N ARG A 28 9.03 -0.76 4.33
CA ARG A 28 8.15 -1.32 3.30
C ARG A 28 7.44 -2.57 3.79
N ALA A 29 6.18 -2.68 3.43
CA ALA A 29 5.38 -3.90 3.58
C ALA A 29 4.53 -4.07 2.33
N SER A 30 4.37 -5.31 1.85
CA SER A 30 3.67 -5.59 0.61
C SER A 30 2.74 -6.78 0.71
N TYR A 31 1.53 -6.64 0.18
CA TYR A 31 0.51 -7.69 0.13
C TYR A 31 0.05 -7.91 -1.31
N ARG A 32 -0.13 -9.17 -1.71
CA ARG A 32 -0.70 -9.51 -3.01
C ARG A 32 -2.22 -9.63 -2.89
N VAL A 33 -2.95 -8.91 -3.75
CA VAL A 33 -4.40 -9.02 -3.91
C VAL A 33 -4.71 -9.75 -5.20
N THR A 34 -5.33 -10.93 -5.08
CA THR A 34 -5.83 -11.70 -6.23
C THR A 34 -7.27 -11.32 -6.55
N TYR A 35 -7.61 -11.39 -7.83
CA TYR A 35 -8.94 -11.06 -8.35
C TYR A 35 -9.41 -12.00 -9.47
N GLU A 36 -8.79 -13.18 -9.57
CA GLU A 36 -9.15 -14.20 -10.57
C GLU A 36 -10.57 -14.75 -10.38
N ASP A 37 -11.07 -14.66 -9.15
CA ASP A 37 -12.41 -15.06 -8.74
C ASP A 37 -13.49 -14.01 -9.02
N LEU A 38 -13.11 -12.85 -9.57
CA LEU A 38 -14.00 -11.71 -9.77
C LEU A 38 -14.17 -11.40 -11.25
N ASP A 39 -15.42 -11.13 -11.66
CA ASP A 39 -15.69 -10.54 -12.96
C ASP A 39 -15.37 -9.03 -12.94
N VAL A 40 -14.13 -8.70 -13.26
CA VAL A 40 -13.62 -7.32 -13.33
C VAL A 40 -14.20 -6.52 -14.49
N SER A 41 -14.98 -7.12 -15.39
CA SER A 41 -15.74 -6.37 -16.40
C SER A 41 -16.93 -5.63 -15.76
N THR A 42 -17.47 -6.17 -14.67
CA THR A 42 -18.60 -5.60 -13.93
C THR A 42 -18.17 -4.54 -12.92
N GLN A 43 -19.07 -3.61 -12.61
CA GLN A 43 -18.86 -2.63 -11.54
C GLN A 43 -18.66 -3.33 -10.18
N ALA A 44 -19.47 -4.36 -9.88
CA ALA A 44 -19.39 -5.11 -8.63
C ALA A 44 -18.02 -5.80 -8.44
N GLY A 45 -17.48 -6.42 -9.49
CA GLY A 45 -16.14 -7.03 -9.43
C GLY A 45 -15.05 -5.99 -9.21
N ARG A 46 -15.12 -4.83 -9.88
CA ARG A 46 -14.18 -3.71 -9.68
C ARG A 46 -14.23 -3.14 -8.26
N ASP A 47 -15.43 -3.03 -7.69
CA ASP A 47 -15.62 -2.53 -6.33
C ASP A 47 -15.11 -3.53 -5.28
N GLU A 48 -15.27 -4.83 -5.51
CA GLU A 48 -14.69 -5.86 -4.64
C GLU A 48 -13.15 -5.86 -4.71
N VAL A 49 -12.55 -5.68 -5.90
CA VAL A 49 -11.10 -5.47 -6.01
C VAL A 49 -10.66 -4.26 -5.20
N LYS A 50 -11.36 -3.13 -5.34
CA LYS A 50 -11.07 -1.91 -4.59
C LYS A 50 -11.09 -2.18 -3.08
N ARG A 51 -12.13 -2.85 -2.57
CA ARG A 51 -12.25 -3.20 -1.15
C ARG A 51 -11.10 -4.09 -0.67
N ARG A 52 -10.70 -5.09 -1.48
CA ARG A 52 -9.55 -5.96 -1.16
C ARG A 52 -8.24 -5.19 -1.13
N VAL A 53 -8.04 -4.26 -2.06
CA VAL A 53 -6.87 -3.38 -2.12
C VAL A 53 -6.81 -2.45 -0.91
N GLU A 54 -7.92 -1.82 -0.52
CA GLU A 54 -8.00 -0.97 0.67
C GLU A 54 -7.69 -1.75 1.96
N LYS A 55 -8.23 -2.97 2.08
CA LYS A 55 -7.92 -3.86 3.22
C LYS A 55 -6.44 -4.25 3.26
N ALA A 56 -5.86 -4.61 2.12
CA ALA A 56 -4.45 -4.95 2.03
C ALA A 56 -3.54 -3.75 2.35
N ALA A 57 -3.92 -2.55 1.92
CA ALA A 57 -3.21 -1.31 2.24
C ALA A 57 -3.24 -1.00 3.74
N ASP A 58 -4.40 -1.17 4.39
CA ASP A 58 -4.53 -1.01 5.85
C ASP A 58 -3.61 -2.00 6.59
N LEU A 59 -3.61 -3.27 6.20
CA LEU A 59 -2.76 -4.29 6.81
C LEU A 59 -1.27 -3.97 6.64
N ALA A 60 -0.84 -3.63 5.43
CA ALA A 60 0.54 -3.27 5.13
C ALA A 60 1.03 -2.07 5.96
N CYS A 61 0.22 -1.02 6.04
CA CYS A 61 0.57 0.17 6.82
C CYS A 61 0.53 -0.09 8.32
N ARG A 62 -0.37 -0.96 8.80
CA ARG A 62 -0.47 -1.34 10.22
C ARG A 62 0.73 -2.15 10.67
N GLU A 63 1.24 -3.03 9.81
CA GLU A 63 2.46 -3.80 10.06
C GLU A 63 3.65 -2.88 10.33
N ILE A 64 3.88 -1.90 9.44
CA ILE A 64 4.94 -0.91 9.62
C ILE A 64 4.71 -0.09 10.90
N GLN A 65 3.47 0.35 11.17
CA GLN A 65 3.17 1.17 12.35
C GLN A 65 3.42 0.45 13.67
N ARG A 66 3.20 -0.87 13.71
CA ARG A 66 3.38 -1.66 14.93
C ARG A 66 4.83 -1.63 15.40
N GLU A 67 5.77 -1.70 14.47
CA GLU A 67 7.20 -1.65 14.74
C GLU A 67 7.72 -0.21 14.82
N TYR A 68 7.15 0.69 14.00
CA TYR A 68 7.60 2.06 13.81
C TYR A 68 6.42 3.05 13.95
N PRO A 69 5.95 3.30 15.19
CA PRO A 69 4.72 4.08 15.42
C PRO A 69 4.85 5.55 15.02
N PHE A 70 6.07 6.07 14.94
CA PHE A 70 6.37 7.46 14.59
C PHE A 70 6.82 7.64 13.13
N ALA A 71 6.90 6.56 12.34
CA ALA A 71 7.26 6.66 10.94
C ALA A 71 6.18 7.39 10.12
N GLU A 72 6.63 8.25 9.21
CA GLU A 72 5.80 9.04 8.31
C GLU A 72 5.63 8.36 6.95
N PRO A 73 4.50 8.49 6.25
CA PRO A 73 3.32 9.24 6.64
C PRO A 73 2.48 8.51 7.69
N ARG A 74 1.58 9.25 8.33
CA ARG A 74 0.60 8.69 9.28
C ARG A 74 -0.22 7.59 8.60
N HIS A 75 -0.74 6.67 9.41
CA HIS A 75 -1.44 5.46 8.95
C HIS A 75 -2.48 5.68 7.87
N GLN A 76 -3.41 6.60 8.08
CA GLN A 76 -4.47 6.88 7.12
C GLN A 76 -3.93 7.33 5.75
N GLN A 77 -2.89 8.15 5.76
CA GLN A 77 -2.25 8.63 4.54
C GLN A 77 -1.46 7.50 3.86
N CYS A 78 -0.70 6.71 4.62
CA CYS A 78 -0.02 5.52 4.13
C CYS A 78 -1.00 4.58 3.40
N ALA A 79 -2.12 4.24 4.04
CA ALA A 79 -3.10 3.30 3.49
C ALA A 79 -3.79 3.88 2.25
N SER A 80 -4.19 5.15 2.29
CA SER A 80 -4.79 5.84 1.14
C SER A 80 -3.86 5.90 -0.07
N GLU A 81 -2.58 6.23 0.14
CA GLU A 81 -1.61 6.30 -0.94
C GLU A 81 -1.28 4.92 -1.53
N ALA A 82 -1.10 3.90 -0.68
CA ALA A 82 -0.85 2.53 -1.12
C ALA A 82 -2.04 1.98 -1.93
N ALA A 83 -3.26 2.17 -1.44
CA ALA A 83 -4.47 1.78 -2.15
C ALA A 83 -4.63 2.52 -3.49
N ARG A 84 -4.38 3.84 -3.51
CA ARG A 84 -4.47 4.64 -4.74
C ARG A 84 -3.49 4.16 -5.81
N ARG A 85 -2.24 3.88 -5.43
CA ARG A 85 -1.21 3.38 -6.36
C ARG A 85 -1.58 2.02 -6.93
N ALA A 86 -1.98 1.08 -6.05
CA ALA A 86 -2.41 -0.25 -6.47
C ALA A 86 -3.65 -0.20 -7.38
N MET A 87 -4.63 0.65 -7.08
CA MET A 87 -5.82 0.81 -7.93
C MET A 87 -5.50 1.46 -9.29
N ALA A 88 -4.49 2.33 -9.38
CA ALA A 88 -4.02 2.85 -10.65
C ALA A 88 -3.41 1.73 -11.50
N GLU A 89 -2.57 0.88 -10.90
CA GLU A 89 -2.00 -0.29 -11.56
C GLU A 89 -3.08 -1.28 -12.03
N PHE A 90 -4.07 -1.56 -11.17
CA PHE A 90 -5.22 -2.40 -11.54
C PHE A 90 -5.91 -1.87 -12.78
N LYS A 91 -6.25 -0.56 -12.80
CA LYS A 91 -6.91 0.09 -13.93
C LYS A 91 -6.11 -0.06 -15.22
N THR A 92 -4.79 0.11 -15.17
CA THR A 92 -3.92 -0.10 -16.33
C THR A 92 -3.95 -1.55 -16.81
N ARG A 93 -3.86 -2.52 -15.90
CA ARG A 93 -3.86 -3.95 -16.22
C ARG A 93 -5.18 -4.40 -16.87
N VAL A 94 -6.32 -3.94 -16.36
CA VAL A 94 -7.64 -4.31 -16.92
C VAL A 94 -8.05 -3.52 -18.15
N ALA A 95 -7.41 -2.37 -18.43
CA ALA A 95 -7.66 -1.59 -19.64
C ALA A 95 -6.87 -2.10 -20.86
N THR A 96 -5.83 -2.90 -20.64
CA THR A 96 -4.97 -3.47 -21.69
C THR A 96 -5.42 -4.90 -22.07
N ARG A 97 -6.58 -5.33 -21.57
CA ARG A 97 -7.15 -6.66 -21.72
C ARG A 97 -8.38 -6.58 -22.60
#